data_AF-A0A5E4K424-F1
#
_entry.id   AF-A0A5E4K424-F1
#
_cell.length_a   1.000
_cell.length_b   1.000
_cell.length_c   1.000
_cell.angle_alpha   90.00
_cell.angle_beta   90.00
_cell.angle_gamma   90.00
#
_symmetry.space_group_name_H-M   'P 1'
#
loop_
_entity.id
_entity.type
_entity.pdbx_description
1 polymer ?
#
loop_
_entity_poly.entity_id
_entity_poly.type
_entity_poly.pdbx_seq_one_letter_code
_entity_poly.pdbx_strand_id
1 'polypeptide(L)'
;MEFIHCSLHVEERERRNLINDFIDKYNCLKNAGFEVFATQVLYPPVLAKFEKYYDLFRENGIILGPRSFRGNYKYGIYPAGYSKTERKKILNYLEISKSSEMSKYAVTEQLFEKELVNGDLSFRGLECKAGKDIVTINYSGDVLRCPGIPVKMGNIFDGEISLYKENKPCSARICSCPAIGFMGAEGKPKVIKINFLRDKLNYIIGRAAGTCKKAFYPLAMDRTKIN
;
A
#
# COMPACT_ATOMS: atom_id res chain seq x y z
N MET A 1 15.38 -11.15 10.47
CA MET A 1 14.17 -11.59 11.20
C MET A 1 13.07 -11.71 10.17
N GLU A 2 12.58 -12.93 9.96
CA GLU A 2 11.80 -13.31 8.78
C GLU A 2 10.38 -13.67 9.21
N PHE A 3 9.38 -13.10 8.55
CA PHE A 3 7.97 -13.35 8.82
C PHE A 3 7.23 -13.64 7.52
N ILE A 4 6.07 -14.28 7.61
CA ILE A 4 5.17 -14.52 6.48
C ILE A 4 3.95 -13.59 6.62
N HIS A 5 3.83 -12.66 5.67
CA HIS A 5 2.66 -11.80 5.55
C HIS A 5 1.59 -12.44 4.66
N CYS A 6 0.40 -12.69 5.21
CA CYS A 6 -0.74 -13.27 4.51
C CYS A 6 -1.81 -12.22 4.19
N SER A 7 -1.99 -11.89 2.90
CA SER A 7 -3.07 -10.99 2.45
C SER A 7 -4.40 -11.74 2.27
N LEU A 8 -5.42 -11.39 3.05
CA LEU A 8 -6.66 -12.17 3.18
C LEU A 8 -7.69 -11.97 2.06
N HIS A 9 -7.81 -10.82 1.41
CA HIS A 9 -8.78 -10.58 0.32
C HIS A 9 -10.16 -11.26 0.53
N VAL A 10 -10.81 -10.97 1.66
CA VAL A 10 -11.91 -11.80 2.20
C VAL A 10 -13.09 -12.05 1.26
N GLU A 11 -13.54 -11.06 0.46
CA GLU A 11 -14.66 -11.25 -0.46
C GLU A 11 -14.35 -12.29 -1.55
N GLU A 12 -13.11 -12.34 -2.04
CA GLU A 12 -12.73 -13.32 -3.07
C GLU A 12 -12.64 -14.73 -2.48
N ARG A 13 -12.19 -14.85 -1.24
CA ARG A 13 -12.17 -16.13 -0.52
C ARG A 13 -13.58 -16.61 -0.19
N GLU A 14 -14.47 -15.72 0.25
CA GLU A 14 -15.89 -16.04 0.47
C GLU A 14 -16.56 -16.49 -0.83
N ARG A 15 -16.38 -15.74 -1.94
CA ARG A 15 -16.91 -16.08 -3.28
C ARG A 15 -16.47 -17.46 -3.77
N ARG A 16 -15.25 -17.87 -3.43
CA ARG A 16 -14.67 -19.16 -3.82
C ARG A 16 -14.83 -20.26 -2.79
N ASN A 17 -15.49 -20.00 -1.66
CA ASN A 17 -15.58 -20.92 -0.51
C ASN A 17 -14.21 -21.37 0.02
N LEU A 18 -13.24 -20.44 0.08
CA LEU A 18 -11.84 -20.65 0.49
C LEU A 18 -11.48 -19.96 1.81
N ILE A 19 -12.47 -19.68 2.66
CA ILE A 19 -12.20 -19.09 3.98
C ILE A 19 -11.50 -20.10 4.89
N ASN A 20 -12.03 -21.32 5.01
CA ASN A 20 -11.41 -22.38 5.81
C ASN A 20 -10.03 -22.76 5.26
N ASP A 21 -9.88 -22.83 3.94
CA ASP A 21 -8.58 -23.07 3.29
C ASP A 21 -7.51 -22.04 3.73
N PHE A 22 -7.88 -20.76 3.87
CA PHE A 22 -6.95 -19.75 4.39
C PHE A 22 -6.60 -19.98 5.85
N ILE A 23 -7.59 -20.29 6.69
CA ILE A 23 -7.41 -20.55 8.13
C ILE A 23 -6.48 -21.76 8.31
N ASP A 24 -6.73 -22.84 7.60
CA ASP A 24 -5.95 -24.07 7.66
C ASP A 24 -4.49 -23.82 7.24
N LYS A 25 -4.27 -23.09 6.14
CA LYS A 25 -2.91 -22.74 5.69
C LYS A 25 -2.19 -21.80 6.65
N TYR A 26 -2.89 -20.80 7.19
CA TYR A 26 -2.33 -19.90 8.19
C TYR A 26 -1.87 -20.69 9.43
N ASN A 27 -2.74 -21.57 9.94
CA ASN A 27 -2.44 -22.39 11.11
C ASN A 27 -1.36 -23.44 10.81
N CYS A 28 -1.32 -24.00 9.60
CA CYS A 28 -0.25 -24.89 9.18
C CYS A 28 1.13 -24.19 9.27
N LEU A 29 1.24 -22.96 8.78
CA LEU A 29 2.47 -22.18 8.88
C LEU A 29 2.81 -21.84 10.33
N LYS A 30 1.83 -21.39 11.11
CA LYS A 30 2.02 -21.06 12.53
C LYS A 30 2.47 -22.28 13.35
N ASN A 31 1.84 -23.44 13.15
CA ASN A 31 2.16 -24.69 13.84
C ASN A 31 3.53 -25.25 13.43
N ALA A 32 4.00 -24.93 12.22
CA ALA A 32 5.36 -25.23 11.79
C ALA A 32 6.43 -24.29 12.38
N GLY A 33 6.04 -23.34 13.24
CA GLY A 33 6.93 -22.41 13.91
C GLY A 33 7.26 -21.14 13.12
N PHE A 34 6.60 -20.90 11.99
CA PHE A 34 6.74 -19.62 11.29
C PHE A 34 6.04 -18.50 12.04
N GLU A 35 6.65 -17.33 12.04
CA GLU A 35 5.98 -16.09 12.43
C GLU A 35 5.08 -15.63 11.28
N VAL A 36 3.77 -15.69 11.50
CA VAL A 36 2.77 -15.38 10.46
C VAL A 36 1.87 -14.27 10.96
N PHE A 37 1.49 -13.35 10.06
CA PHE A 37 0.42 -12.40 10.32
C PHE A 37 -0.47 -12.20 9.11
N ALA A 38 -1.74 -11.88 9.37
CA ALA A 38 -2.73 -11.66 8.33
C ALA A 38 -3.15 -10.18 8.28
N THR A 39 -3.32 -9.64 7.07
CA THR A 39 -3.91 -8.30 6.90
C THR A 39 -5.10 -8.32 5.95
N GLN A 40 -5.99 -7.34 6.12
CA GLN A 40 -7.17 -7.16 5.29
C GLN A 40 -7.30 -5.70 4.85
N VAL A 41 -7.35 -5.48 3.52
CA VAL A 41 -7.64 -4.17 2.93
C VAL A 41 -9.11 -3.81 3.12
N LEU A 42 -9.37 -2.64 3.70
CA LEU A 42 -10.67 -2.16 4.13
C LEU A 42 -11.28 -1.19 3.11
N TYR A 43 -11.46 -1.66 1.88
CA TYR A 43 -12.31 -0.93 0.92
C TYR A 43 -13.78 -1.02 1.37
N PRO A 44 -14.66 -0.12 0.90
CA PRO A 44 -15.91 0.18 1.62
C PRO A 44 -16.84 -1.01 1.92
N PRO A 45 -17.11 -1.95 0.99
CA PRO A 45 -17.88 -3.18 1.28
C PRO A 45 -17.29 -4.03 2.41
N VAL A 46 -15.97 -4.22 2.42
CA VAL A 46 -15.29 -4.98 3.47
C VAL A 46 -15.31 -4.22 4.78
N LEU A 47 -15.06 -2.90 4.75
CA LEU A 47 -15.07 -2.07 5.95
C LEU A 47 -16.44 -2.12 6.67
N ALA A 48 -17.54 -2.10 5.92
CA ALA A 48 -18.89 -2.20 6.45
C ALA A 48 -19.12 -3.52 7.23
N LYS A 49 -18.50 -4.62 6.77
CA LYS A 49 -18.63 -5.96 7.37
C LYS A 49 -17.43 -6.35 8.24
N PHE A 50 -16.48 -5.44 8.48
CA PHE A 50 -15.17 -5.84 9.00
C PHE A 50 -15.23 -6.47 10.40
N GLU A 51 -16.18 -6.05 11.25
CA GLU A 51 -16.42 -6.66 12.57
C GLU A 51 -16.71 -8.16 12.45
N LYS A 52 -17.68 -8.55 11.60
CA LYS A 52 -18.02 -9.95 11.32
C LYS A 52 -16.79 -10.76 10.90
N TYR A 53 -16.01 -10.23 9.95
CA TYR A 53 -14.81 -10.93 9.48
C TYR A 53 -13.74 -10.99 10.57
N TYR A 54 -13.52 -9.90 11.30
CA TYR A 54 -12.56 -9.86 12.39
C TYR A 54 -12.89 -10.91 13.46
N ASP A 55 -14.15 -11.02 13.87
CA ASP A 55 -14.59 -12.00 14.87
C ASP A 55 -14.38 -13.44 14.36
N LEU A 56 -14.78 -13.73 13.12
CA LEU A 56 -14.56 -15.05 12.49
C LEU A 56 -13.10 -15.48 12.52
N PHE A 57 -12.18 -14.59 12.11
CA PHE A 57 -10.75 -14.91 12.10
C PHE A 57 -10.16 -14.96 13.51
N ARG A 58 -10.60 -14.07 14.42
CA ARG A 58 -10.16 -14.07 15.82
C ARG A 58 -10.54 -15.37 16.54
N GLU A 59 -11.76 -15.86 16.34
CA GLU A 59 -12.24 -17.14 16.90
C GLU A 59 -11.37 -18.33 16.44
N ASN A 60 -10.72 -18.20 15.29
CA ASN A 60 -9.77 -19.17 14.75
C ASN A 60 -8.30 -18.86 15.09
N GLY A 61 -8.04 -17.97 16.05
CA GLY A 61 -6.70 -17.61 16.51
C GLY A 61 -5.93 -16.67 15.58
N ILE A 62 -6.62 -15.99 14.66
CA ILE A 62 -6.03 -15.10 13.64
C ILE A 62 -6.44 -13.66 13.92
N ILE A 63 -5.48 -12.82 14.30
CA ILE A 63 -5.71 -11.38 14.46
C ILE A 63 -5.46 -10.68 13.12
N LEU A 64 -6.48 -10.02 12.59
CA LEU A 64 -6.36 -9.28 11.33
C LEU A 64 -5.83 -7.87 11.55
N GLY A 65 -4.72 -7.53 10.88
CA GLY A 65 -4.25 -6.15 10.74
C GLY A 65 -5.06 -5.39 9.68
N PRO A 66 -5.75 -4.29 10.02
CA PRO A 66 -6.50 -3.52 9.03
C PRO A 66 -5.56 -2.73 8.12
N ARG A 67 -5.92 -2.62 6.83
CA ARG A 67 -5.20 -1.78 5.85
C ARG A 67 -6.13 -0.84 5.13
N SER A 68 -5.78 0.44 5.06
CA SER A 68 -6.55 1.44 4.33
C SER A 68 -6.51 1.13 2.85
N PHE A 69 -7.67 1.19 2.22
CA PHE A 69 -7.80 1.13 0.78
C PHE A 69 -7.27 2.42 0.15
N ARG A 70 -6.51 2.26 -0.94
CA ARG A 70 -6.01 3.36 -1.77
C ARG A 70 -6.48 3.13 -3.18
N GLY A 71 -7.24 4.08 -3.71
CA GLY A 71 -7.82 3.97 -5.04
C GLY A 71 -9.25 4.48 -5.12
N ASN A 72 -9.87 4.24 -6.27
CA ASN A 72 -11.23 4.69 -6.55
C ASN A 72 -12.21 3.57 -6.23
N TYR A 73 -13.29 3.90 -5.53
CA TYR A 73 -14.42 3.00 -5.37
C TYR A 73 -15.73 3.78 -5.46
N LYS A 74 -16.59 3.39 -6.41
CA LYS A 74 -17.79 4.14 -6.79
C LYS A 74 -17.45 5.63 -7.00
N TYR A 75 -18.01 6.51 -6.17
CA TYR A 75 -17.83 7.96 -6.26
C TYR A 75 -16.75 8.49 -5.31
N GLY A 76 -16.09 7.63 -4.53
CA GLY A 76 -15.08 8.02 -3.53
C GLY A 76 -13.65 7.76 -4.01
N ILE A 77 -12.73 8.63 -3.59
CA ILE A 77 -11.28 8.47 -3.75
C ILE A 77 -10.68 8.20 -2.36
N TYR A 78 -10.13 7.02 -2.13
CA TYR A 78 -9.63 6.60 -0.83
C TYR A 78 -8.11 6.75 -0.76
N PRO A 79 -7.55 7.13 0.41
CA PRO A 79 -8.19 7.17 1.74
C PRO A 79 -8.92 8.47 2.08
N ALA A 80 -8.92 9.48 1.20
CA ALA A 80 -9.60 10.76 1.45
C ALA A 80 -11.13 10.61 1.63
N GLY A 81 -11.71 9.63 0.95
CA GLY A 81 -13.15 9.33 0.93
C GLY A 81 -13.68 8.61 2.16
N TYR A 82 -12.82 8.16 3.09
CA TYR A 82 -13.32 7.66 4.37
C TYR A 82 -14.08 8.76 5.12
N SER A 83 -15.04 8.39 5.94
CA SER A 83 -15.70 9.27 6.92
C SER A 83 -14.88 9.36 8.21
N LYS A 84 -15.25 10.25 9.15
CA LYS A 84 -14.59 10.29 10.48
C LYS A 84 -14.81 9.00 11.26
N THR A 85 -16.01 8.40 11.16
CA THR A 85 -16.36 7.16 11.86
C THR A 85 -15.61 5.97 11.29
N GLU A 86 -15.49 5.90 9.96
CA GLU A 86 -14.70 4.88 9.27
C GLU A 86 -13.22 4.94 9.67
N ARG A 87 -12.61 6.13 9.69
CA ARG A 87 -11.22 6.28 10.16
C ARG A 87 -11.04 5.85 11.60
N LYS A 88 -11.97 6.22 12.48
CA LYS A 88 -11.95 5.79 13.88
C LYS A 88 -12.02 4.26 13.98
N LYS A 89 -12.89 3.61 13.20
CA LYS A 89 -13.00 2.15 13.15
C LYS A 89 -11.68 1.52 12.70
N ILE A 90 -11.07 1.99 11.61
CA ILE A 90 -9.77 1.50 11.12
C ILE A 90 -8.69 1.65 12.20
N LEU A 91 -8.59 2.83 12.82
CA LEU A 91 -7.59 3.11 13.87
C LEU A 91 -7.79 2.26 15.13
N ASN A 92 -9.03 2.02 15.54
CA ASN A 92 -9.33 1.16 16.69
C ASN A 92 -8.84 -0.26 16.44
N TYR A 93 -9.15 -0.85 15.27
CA TYR A 93 -8.68 -2.18 14.92
C TYR A 93 -7.17 -2.24 14.71
N LEU A 94 -6.55 -1.15 14.23
CA LEU A 94 -5.10 -1.06 14.14
C LEU A 94 -4.48 -1.18 15.53
N GLU A 95 -5.04 -0.50 16.53
CA GLU A 95 -4.56 -0.56 17.91
C GLU A 95 -4.76 -1.94 18.54
N ILE A 96 -5.93 -2.56 18.37
CA ILE A 96 -6.18 -3.93 18.83
C ILE A 96 -5.19 -4.91 18.18
N SER A 97 -4.88 -4.71 16.90
CA SER A 97 -3.94 -5.56 16.18
C SER A 97 -2.49 -5.41 16.70
N LYS A 98 -2.13 -4.22 17.22
CA LYS A 98 -0.81 -3.95 17.83
C LYS A 98 -0.64 -4.49 19.24
N SER A 99 -1.69 -4.72 20.00
CA SER A 99 -1.56 -5.30 21.34
C SER A 99 -1.36 -6.83 21.30
N SER A 100 -1.56 -7.45 20.14
CA SER A 100 -1.24 -8.86 19.91
C SER A 100 0.26 -9.07 19.65
N GLU A 101 0.74 -10.32 19.80
CA GLU A 101 2.15 -10.72 19.54
C GLU A 101 2.68 -10.29 18.15
N MET A 102 1.79 -9.92 17.22
CA MET A 102 2.06 -9.28 15.94
C MET A 102 2.91 -7.99 16.03
N SER A 103 2.95 -7.35 17.20
CA SER A 103 3.53 -6.03 17.46
C SER A 103 5.04 -5.89 17.25
N LYS A 104 5.80 -6.97 17.39
CA LYS A 104 7.27 -6.93 17.22
C LYS A 104 7.71 -6.85 15.75
N TYR A 105 6.87 -7.29 14.81
CA TYR A 105 7.27 -7.58 13.43
C TYR A 105 6.49 -6.77 12.40
N ALA A 106 5.22 -6.48 12.70
CA ALA A 106 4.36 -5.64 11.87
C ALA A 106 4.71 -4.14 11.96
N VAL A 107 5.80 -3.80 12.66
CA VAL A 107 6.24 -2.43 12.93
C VAL A 107 6.34 -1.64 11.63
N THR A 108 7.11 -2.05 10.61
CA THR A 108 7.27 -1.23 9.40
C THR A 108 5.96 -0.99 8.64
N GLU A 109 5.12 -2.01 8.51
CA GLU A 109 3.89 -2.01 7.72
C GLU A 109 2.68 -1.37 8.44
N GLN A 110 2.60 -1.48 9.77
CA GLN A 110 1.55 -0.85 10.59
C GLN A 110 1.93 0.54 11.07
N LEU A 111 3.23 0.87 11.13
CA LEU A 111 3.71 2.18 11.60
C LEU A 111 3.10 3.32 10.79
N PHE A 112 2.96 3.12 9.49
CA PHE A 112 2.49 4.17 8.59
C PHE A 112 1.00 4.16 8.29
N GLU A 113 0.29 3.14 8.76
CA GLU A 113 -1.15 2.99 8.50
C GLU A 113 -1.94 4.10 9.19
N LYS A 114 -1.44 4.59 10.34
CA LYS A 114 -1.99 5.73 11.07
C LYS A 114 -1.93 7.03 10.25
N GLU A 115 -0.88 7.22 9.46
CA GLU A 115 -0.74 8.36 8.56
C GLU A 115 -1.56 8.14 7.28
N LEU A 116 -1.52 6.92 6.70
CA LEU A 116 -2.21 6.60 5.46
C LEU A 116 -3.73 6.73 5.56
N VAL A 117 -4.35 6.34 6.67
CA VAL A 117 -5.80 6.48 6.84
C VAL A 117 -6.27 7.95 6.76
N ASN A 118 -5.35 8.90 6.97
CA ASN A 118 -5.60 10.33 6.93
C ASN A 118 -5.30 11.00 5.58
N GLY A 119 -4.65 10.30 4.64
CA GLY A 119 -4.29 10.83 3.33
C GLY A 119 -3.14 10.07 2.67
N ASP A 120 -2.81 10.46 1.45
CA ASP A 120 -1.63 9.92 0.77
C ASP A 120 -0.34 10.45 1.40
N LEU A 121 0.77 9.74 1.22
CA LEU A 121 2.05 10.15 1.78
C LEU A 121 2.96 10.76 0.73
N SER A 122 3.60 11.86 1.11
CA SER A 122 4.64 12.53 0.33
C SER A 122 5.94 12.49 1.08
N PHE A 123 6.97 11.93 0.43
CA PHE A 123 8.35 11.97 0.90
C PHE A 123 9.15 13.04 0.14
N ARG A 124 8.48 13.91 -0.61
CA ARG A 124 9.12 14.88 -1.50
C ARG A 124 10.13 15.74 -0.74
N GLY A 125 11.35 15.79 -1.25
CA GLY A 125 12.45 16.56 -0.67
C GLY A 125 13.20 15.87 0.46
N LEU A 126 12.73 14.70 0.95
CA LEU A 126 13.50 13.91 1.90
C LEU A 126 14.62 13.17 1.18
N GLU A 127 15.79 13.09 1.81
CA GLU A 127 16.91 12.26 1.35
C GLU A 127 16.46 10.81 1.28
N CYS A 128 16.75 10.15 0.16
CA CYS A 128 16.21 8.84 -0.12
C CYS A 128 17.26 7.90 -0.72
N LYS A 129 17.34 6.71 -0.13
CA LYS A 129 18.22 5.60 -0.53
C LYS A 129 17.74 4.87 -1.79
N ALA A 130 16.55 5.17 -2.28
CA ALA A 130 16.02 4.60 -3.52
C ALA A 130 16.88 5.01 -4.73
N GLY A 131 17.35 4.01 -5.48
CA GLY A 131 18.34 4.11 -6.55
C GLY A 131 19.79 3.95 -6.10
N LYS A 132 20.05 3.84 -4.80
CA LYS A 132 21.38 3.56 -4.23
C LYS A 132 21.37 2.20 -3.53
N ASP A 133 20.65 2.11 -2.41
CA ASP A 133 20.59 0.89 -1.58
C ASP A 133 19.32 0.06 -1.84
N ILE A 134 18.30 0.69 -2.45
CA ILE A 134 17.00 0.08 -2.74
C ILE A 134 16.68 0.32 -4.21
N VAL A 135 16.35 -0.74 -4.95
CA VAL A 135 15.86 -0.66 -6.32
C VAL A 135 14.61 -1.52 -6.48
N THR A 136 13.90 -1.34 -7.58
CA THR A 136 12.77 -2.19 -7.96
C THR A 136 13.05 -2.79 -9.32
N ILE A 137 12.88 -4.09 -9.44
CA ILE A 137 13.08 -4.81 -10.70
C ILE A 137 11.70 -5.24 -11.20
N ASN A 138 11.38 -4.94 -12.46
CA ASN A 138 10.14 -5.38 -13.08
C ASN A 138 10.31 -6.75 -13.77
N TYR A 139 9.21 -7.33 -14.30
CA TYR A 139 9.25 -8.64 -14.96
C TYR A 139 10.11 -8.68 -16.24
N SER A 140 10.39 -7.52 -16.84
CA SER A 140 11.29 -7.38 -18.00
C SER A 140 12.76 -7.28 -17.59
N GLY A 141 13.05 -7.33 -16.29
CA GLY A 141 14.40 -7.19 -15.74
C GLY A 141 14.87 -5.73 -15.62
N ASP A 142 14.06 -4.74 -15.98
CA ASP A 142 14.48 -3.34 -15.84
C ASP A 142 14.67 -3.01 -14.36
N VAL A 143 15.86 -2.51 -14.03
CA VAL A 143 16.17 -1.96 -12.71
C VAL A 143 15.69 -0.53 -12.68
N LEU A 144 14.79 -0.21 -11.75
CA LEU A 144 14.22 1.12 -11.57
C LEU A 144 14.59 1.67 -10.21
N ARG A 145 14.71 3.01 -10.10
CA ARG A 145 14.95 3.68 -8.82
C ARG A 145 13.96 3.26 -7.74
N CYS A 146 12.66 3.37 -8.03
CA CYS A 146 11.56 2.89 -7.18
C CYS A 146 10.25 2.88 -8.01
N PRO A 147 9.15 2.26 -7.54
CA PRO A 147 7.91 2.22 -8.30
C PRO A 147 7.20 3.59 -8.36
N GLY A 148 7.56 4.54 -7.50
CA GLY A 148 6.99 5.90 -7.49
C GLY A 148 7.71 6.88 -8.41
N ILE A 149 8.97 6.61 -8.72
CA ILE A 149 9.82 7.42 -9.59
C ILE A 149 10.60 6.42 -10.46
N PRO A 150 9.98 5.84 -11.50
CA PRO A 150 10.57 4.72 -12.24
C PRO A 150 11.61 5.22 -13.24
N VAL A 151 12.71 5.79 -12.75
CA VAL A 151 13.91 6.07 -13.54
C VAL A 151 14.61 4.75 -13.80
N LYS A 152 14.80 4.38 -15.08
CA LYS A 152 15.55 3.18 -15.45
C LYS A 152 17.04 3.38 -15.12
N MET A 153 17.60 2.38 -14.46
CA MET A 153 18.98 2.36 -13.94
C MET A 153 19.80 1.22 -14.53
N GLY A 154 19.19 0.41 -15.39
CA GLY A 154 19.83 -0.76 -15.99
C GLY A 154 18.82 -1.86 -16.29
N ASN A 155 19.33 -3.04 -16.60
CA ASN A 155 18.55 -4.27 -16.72
C ASN A 155 19.37 -5.45 -16.18
N ILE A 156 18.76 -6.28 -15.34
CA ILE A 156 19.47 -7.42 -14.72
C ILE A 156 19.88 -8.49 -15.71
N PHE A 157 19.21 -8.61 -16.85
CA PHE A 157 19.53 -9.58 -17.90
C PHE A 157 20.69 -9.11 -18.79
N ASP A 158 20.88 -7.79 -18.89
CA ASP A 158 21.98 -7.19 -19.67
C ASP A 158 23.28 -7.09 -18.84
N GLY A 159 23.21 -7.30 -17.52
CA GLY A 159 24.35 -7.19 -16.59
C GLY A 159 24.80 -5.76 -16.30
N GLU A 160 24.20 -4.75 -16.94
CA GLU A 160 24.52 -3.35 -16.74
C GLU A 160 23.53 -2.69 -15.77
N ILE A 161 24.04 -2.29 -14.59
CA ILE A 161 23.28 -1.57 -13.57
C ILE A 161 24.11 -0.38 -13.06
N SER A 162 23.55 0.82 -13.19
CA SER A 162 24.16 2.08 -12.76
C SER A 162 23.40 2.67 -11.58
N LEU A 163 23.83 2.31 -10.36
CA LEU A 163 23.27 2.84 -9.12
C LEU A 163 23.77 4.27 -8.83
N TYR A 164 22.99 5.05 -8.08
CA TYR A 164 23.45 6.33 -7.56
C TYR A 164 24.58 6.11 -6.56
N LYS A 165 25.58 7.00 -6.57
CA LYS A 165 26.68 6.98 -5.60
C LYS A 165 26.23 7.49 -4.21
N GLU A 166 25.21 8.33 -4.19
CA GLU A 166 24.71 9.03 -3.01
C GLU A 166 23.19 8.99 -2.94
N ASN A 167 22.64 9.25 -1.76
CA ASN A 167 21.20 9.45 -1.60
C ASN A 167 20.75 10.61 -2.51
N LYS A 168 19.53 10.51 -3.00
CA LYS A 168 18.91 11.58 -3.80
C LYS A 168 17.58 11.96 -3.20
N PRO A 169 17.25 13.27 -3.15
CA PRO A 169 15.93 13.71 -2.73
C PRO A 169 14.81 13.01 -3.51
N CYS A 170 13.74 12.65 -2.82
CA CYS A 170 12.56 12.11 -3.47
C CYS A 170 11.81 13.23 -4.22
N SER A 171 11.48 13.02 -5.50
CA SER A 171 10.70 13.97 -6.30
C SER A 171 9.20 13.66 -6.32
N ALA A 172 8.78 12.49 -5.82
CA ALA A 172 7.39 12.05 -5.86
C ALA A 172 6.50 12.92 -4.95
N ARG A 173 5.52 13.61 -5.55
CA ARG A 173 4.52 14.38 -4.80
C ARG A 173 3.65 13.46 -3.93
N ILE A 174 3.23 12.32 -4.47
CA ILE A 174 2.51 11.26 -3.78
C ILE A 174 3.29 9.97 -4.01
N CYS A 175 3.61 9.25 -2.94
CA CYS A 175 4.31 7.99 -3.02
C CYS A 175 3.35 6.87 -3.41
N SER A 176 3.63 6.17 -4.51
CA SER A 176 2.84 5.02 -4.92
C SER A 176 3.01 3.83 -3.96
N CYS A 177 4.21 3.65 -3.41
CA CYS A 177 4.55 2.58 -2.47
C CYS A 177 5.10 3.15 -1.15
N PRO A 178 4.23 3.52 -0.20
CA PRO A 178 4.62 4.07 1.09
C PRO A 178 5.66 3.23 1.83
N ALA A 179 5.57 1.90 1.78
CA ALA A 179 6.53 1.00 2.42
C ALA A 179 7.97 1.27 1.96
N ILE A 180 8.21 1.39 0.64
CA ILE A 180 9.52 1.79 0.10
C ILE A 180 9.90 3.21 0.54
N GLY A 181 8.92 4.11 0.62
CA GLY A 181 9.12 5.45 1.19
C GLY A 181 9.67 5.41 2.62
N PHE A 182 9.09 4.60 3.51
CA PHE A 182 9.57 4.46 4.89
C PHE A 182 10.90 3.73 5.02
N MET A 183 11.17 2.76 4.14
CA MET A 183 12.47 2.07 4.14
C MET A 183 13.60 2.96 3.62
N GLY A 184 13.29 3.77 2.60
CA GLY A 184 14.31 4.50 1.85
C GLY A 184 14.50 5.95 2.26
N ALA A 185 13.46 6.64 2.73
CA ALA A 185 13.52 8.08 3.01
C ALA A 185 13.90 8.38 4.46
N GLU A 186 14.79 9.36 4.63
CA GLU A 186 15.22 9.85 5.93
C GLU A 186 14.32 11.02 6.37
N GLY A 187 13.53 10.80 7.42
CA GLY A 187 12.63 11.79 7.99
C GLY A 187 11.16 11.35 7.99
N LYS A 188 10.26 12.29 8.31
CA LYS A 188 8.82 12.02 8.41
C LYS A 188 8.10 12.45 7.12
N PRO A 189 7.28 11.58 6.50
CA PRO A 189 6.49 11.99 5.35
C PRO A 189 5.43 13.02 5.72
N LYS A 190 4.99 13.79 4.72
CA LYS A 190 3.84 14.68 4.82
C LYS A 190 2.58 13.92 4.39
N VAL A 191 1.51 14.03 5.17
CA VAL A 191 0.18 13.58 4.77
C VAL A 191 -0.44 14.60 3.82
N ILE A 192 -0.72 14.17 2.60
CA ILE A 192 -1.37 14.94 1.55
C ILE A 192 -2.84 14.56 1.51
N LYS A 193 -3.71 15.51 1.87
CA LYS A 193 -5.14 15.36 1.70
C LYS A 193 -5.50 15.69 0.26
N ILE A 194 -5.99 14.70 -0.48
CA ILE A 194 -6.58 14.91 -1.81
C ILE A 194 -7.80 15.82 -1.64
N ASN A 195 -7.89 16.88 -2.44
CA ASN A 195 -9.01 17.82 -2.35
C ASN A 195 -10.10 17.33 -3.29
N PHE A 196 -11.02 16.54 -2.74
CA PHE A 196 -12.03 15.80 -3.48
C PHE A 196 -12.79 16.65 -4.50
N LEU A 197 -13.12 17.91 -4.19
CA LEU A 197 -13.80 18.82 -5.13
C LEU A 197 -12.93 19.17 -6.33
N ARG A 198 -11.68 19.55 -6.09
CA ARG A 198 -10.73 19.92 -7.16
C ARG A 198 -10.37 18.71 -8.03
N ASP A 199 -10.16 17.56 -7.39
CA ASP A 199 -9.73 16.34 -8.07
C ASP A 199 -10.90 15.66 -8.80
N LYS A 200 -12.12 15.70 -8.26
CA LYS A 200 -13.35 15.28 -8.94
C LYS A 200 -13.69 16.19 -10.10
N LEU A 201 -13.51 17.51 -9.97
CA LEU A 201 -13.70 18.46 -11.07
C LEU A 201 -12.70 18.18 -12.20
N ASN A 202 -11.42 17.96 -11.88
CA ASN A 202 -10.42 17.56 -12.86
C ASN A 202 -10.76 16.21 -13.53
N TYR A 203 -11.29 15.24 -12.79
CA TYR A 203 -11.77 13.96 -13.34
C TYR A 203 -12.95 14.13 -14.30
N ILE A 204 -13.95 14.96 -13.92
CA ILE A 204 -15.14 15.22 -14.75
C ILE A 204 -14.75 16.01 -16.01
N ILE A 205 -13.93 17.06 -15.89
CA ILE A 205 -13.45 17.86 -17.01
C ILE A 205 -12.61 17.02 -17.97
N GLY A 206 -11.69 16.18 -17.45
CA GLY A 206 -10.88 15.27 -18.28
C GLY A 206 -11.70 14.22 -19.03
N ARG A 207 -12.88 13.85 -18.51
CA ARG A 207 -13.83 12.95 -19.18
C ARG A 207 -14.63 13.65 -20.27
N ALA A 208 -15.01 14.91 -20.07
CA ALA A 208 -15.74 15.73 -21.06
C ALA A 208 -14.85 16.16 -22.24
N ALA A 209 -13.55 16.37 -22.01
CA ALA A 209 -12.61 16.83 -23.03
C ALA A 209 -12.04 15.71 -23.93
N GLY A 210 -12.48 14.46 -23.79
CA GLY A 210 -11.92 13.32 -24.55
C GLY A 210 -10.45 12.98 -24.21
N THR A 211 -9.87 13.65 -23.21
CA THR A 211 -8.45 13.52 -22.80
C THR A 211 -8.22 12.46 -21.73
N CYS A 212 -9.19 11.57 -21.49
CA CYS A 212 -9.06 10.49 -20.52
C CYS A 212 -8.12 9.36 -21.01
N LYS A 213 -6.86 9.71 -21.29
CA LYS A 213 -5.75 8.81 -21.06
C LYS A 213 -5.28 9.08 -19.62
N LYS A 214 -5.57 8.13 -18.71
CA LYS A 214 -5.06 8.06 -17.32
C LYS A 214 -5.83 8.90 -16.28
N ALA A 215 -7.01 8.44 -15.92
CA ALA A 215 -7.66 8.91 -14.70
C ALA A 215 -6.93 8.40 -13.45
N PHE A 216 -6.32 9.32 -12.69
CA PHE A 216 -6.04 9.22 -11.25
C PHE A 216 -5.34 7.95 -10.72
N TYR A 217 -4.44 7.41 -11.52
CA TYR A 217 -3.10 7.01 -11.11
C TYR A 217 -2.13 7.57 -12.16
N PRO A 218 -1.27 8.57 -11.88
CA PRO A 218 -0.08 8.74 -12.69
C PRO A 218 0.94 7.70 -12.21
N LEU A 219 0.69 6.43 -12.50
CA LEU A 219 1.76 5.46 -12.74
C LEU A 219 1.61 4.90 -14.15
N ALA A 220 1.39 5.80 -15.09
CA ALA A 220 1.76 5.54 -16.46
C ALA A 220 2.41 6.82 -16.95
N MET A 221 3.73 6.79 -17.05
CA MET A 221 4.53 7.78 -17.76
C MET A 221 3.91 8.06 -19.13
N ASP A 222 3.92 9.33 -19.52
CA ASP A 222 3.67 9.71 -20.89
C ASP A 222 4.82 9.18 -21.75
N ARG A 223 4.57 8.16 -22.58
CA ARG A 223 5.59 7.51 -23.43
C ARG A 223 5.82 8.24 -24.76
N THR A 224 5.31 9.46 -24.92
CA THR A 224 5.38 10.19 -26.20
C THR A 224 6.40 11.31 -26.26
N LYS A 225 7.39 11.35 -25.36
CA LYS A 225 8.53 12.28 -25.49
C LYS A 225 9.84 11.63 -25.03
N ILE A 226 10.38 10.75 -25.88
CA ILE A 226 11.80 10.46 -25.95
C ILE A 226 12.14 10.52 -27.45
N ASN A 227 12.67 11.67 -27.87
CA ASN A 227 13.58 11.77 -29.00
C ASN A 227 14.98 11.79 -28.40
#